data_AF-A0A7T8K8K6-F1
#
_entry.id   AF-A0A7T8K8K6-F1
#
_cell.length_a   1.000
_cell.length_b   1.000
_cell.length_c   1.000
_cell.angle_alpha   90.00
_cell.angle_beta   90.00
_cell.angle_gamma   90.00
#
_symmetry.space_group_name_H-M   'P 1'
#
loop_
_entity.id
_entity.type
_entity.pdbx_description
1 polymer ?
#
loop_
_entity_poly.entity_id
_entity_poly.type
_entity_poly.pdbx_seq_one_letter_code
_entity_poly.pdbx_strand_id
1 'polypeptide(L)' 'DQKLKHMAELQLSVVSEQNSKHQIENQVTQWEENLERLHCEQFRLRCYMASLQNEELPNPK' A
#
# COMPACT_ATOMS: atom_id res chain seq x y z
N ASP A 1 -3.06 5.60 1.68
CA ASP A 1 -1.80 5.44 0.91
C ASP A 1 -1.82 5.95 -0.53
N GLN A 2 -2.92 5.89 -1.29
CA GLN A 2 -3.01 6.60 -2.59
C GLN A 2 -2.64 8.10 -2.49
N LYS A 3 -3.08 8.76 -1.41
CA LYS A 3 -2.70 10.15 -1.10
C LYS A 3 -1.19 10.33 -0.85
N LEU A 4 -0.54 9.33 -0.25
CA LEU A 4 0.90 9.36 0.03
C LEU A 4 1.71 9.16 -1.24
N LYS A 5 1.27 8.26 -2.14
CA LYS A 5 1.87 8.09 -3.47
C LYS A 5 1.80 9.38 -4.28
N HIS A 6 0.62 9.99 -4.36
CA HIS A 6 0.46 11.26 -5.07
C HIS A 6 1.31 12.39 -4.46
N MET A 7 1.41 12.43 -3.13
CA MET A 7 2.27 13.39 -2.44
C MET A 7 3.76 13.16 -2.75
N ALA A 8 4.21 11.91 -2.83
CA ALA A 8 5.59 11.61 -3.21
C ALA A 8 5.91 11.96 -4.67
N GLU A 9 4.98 11.71 -5.59
CA GLU A 9 5.09 12.13 -7.00
C GLU A 9 5.23 13.65 -7.12
N LEU A 10 4.43 14.41 -6.36
CA LEU A 10 4.53 15.87 -6.30
C LEU A 10 5.90 16.31 -5.74
N GLN A 11 6.38 15.69 -4.67
CA GLN A 11 7.68 16.03 -4.07
C GLN A 11 8.85 15.73 -5.03
N LEU A 12 8.83 14.59 -5.72
CA LEU A 12 9.86 14.22 -6.69
C LEU A 12 9.95 15.21 -7.86
N SER A 13 8.84 15.88 -8.20
CA SER A 13 8.81 16.89 -9.27
C SER A 13 9.54 18.20 -8.92
N VAL A 14 9.71 18.50 -7.62
CA VAL A 14 10.29 19.77 -7.15
C VAL A 14 11.63 19.60 -6.44
N VAL A 15 11.97 18.39 -5.98
CA VAL A 15 13.27 18.11 -5.35
C VAL A 15 14.36 18.08 -6.42
N SER A 16 15.46 18.80 -6.20
CA SER A 16 16.63 18.84 -7.09
C SER A 16 17.80 17.98 -6.59
N GLU A 17 17.90 17.76 -5.27
CA GLU A 17 18.97 16.98 -4.65
C GLU A 17 18.78 15.47 -4.90
N GLN A 18 19.80 14.84 -5.49
CA GLN A 18 19.74 13.43 -5.88
C GLN A 18 19.58 12.48 -4.67
N ASN A 19 20.23 12.79 -3.54
CA ASN A 19 20.11 11.98 -2.32
C ASN A 19 18.69 12.01 -1.77
N SER A 20 18.07 13.19 -1.72
CA SER A 20 16.68 13.35 -1.27
C SER A 20 15.69 12.67 -2.20
N LYS A 21 15.90 12.73 -3.53
CA LYS A 21 15.09 11.95 -4.49
C LYS A 21 15.14 10.46 -4.17
N HIS A 22 16.34 9.92 -4.00
CA HIS A 22 16.53 8.50 -3.72
C HIS A 22 15.88 8.08 -2.39
N GLN A 23 15.94 8.93 -1.35
CA GLN A 23 15.24 8.69 -0.09
C GLN A 23 13.72 8.65 -0.27
N ILE A 24 13.15 9.57 -1.06
CA ILE A 24 11.71 9.61 -1.34
C ILE A 24 11.29 8.36 -2.14
N GLU A 25 12.06 7.95 -3.15
CA GLU A 25 11.82 6.73 -3.92
C GLU A 25 11.82 5.49 -3.03
N ASN A 26 12.82 5.34 -2.15
CA ASN A 26 12.87 4.23 -1.20
C ASN A 26 11.65 4.23 -0.26
N GLN A 27 11.20 5.41 0.18
CA GLN A 27 10.04 5.52 1.04
C GLN A 27 8.74 5.14 0.32
N VAL A 28 8.62 5.47 -0.97
CA VAL A 28 7.49 5.06 -1.81
C VAL A 28 7.45 3.55 -1.96
N THR A 29 8.57 2.90 -2.28
CA THR A 29 8.66 1.44 -2.38
C THR A 29 8.22 0.76 -1.08
N GLN A 30 8.71 1.25 0.07
CA GLN A 30 8.29 0.71 1.37
C GLN A 30 6.78 0.87 1.62
N TRP A 31 6.18 1.98 1.18
CA TRP A 31 4.73 2.16 1.30
C TRP A 31 3.95 1.20 0.40
N GLU A 32 4.44 0.92 -0.81
CA GLU A 32 3.81 -0.05 -1.72
C GLU A 32 3.84 -1.47 -1.13
N GLU A 33 4.97 -1.91 -0.58
CA GLU A 33 5.08 -3.20 0.11
C GLU A 33 4.18 -3.29 1.35
N ASN A 34 4.13 -2.23 2.16
CA ASN A 34 3.27 -2.18 3.34
C ASN A 34 1.78 -2.23 2.97
N LEU A 35 1.40 -1.56 1.88
CA LEU A 35 0.04 -1.60 1.35
C LEU A 35 -0.34 -3.01 0.91
N GLU A 36 0.52 -3.67 0.14
CA GLU A 36 0.29 -5.03 -0.31
C GLU A 36 0.11 -5.98 0.88
N ARG A 37 0.99 -5.88 1.89
CA ARG A 37 0.86 -6.63 3.14
C ARG A 37 -0.47 -6.35 3.84
N LEU A 38 -0.88 -5.08 3.94
CA LEU A 38 -2.14 -4.69 4.56
C LEU A 38 -3.34 -5.30 3.81
N HIS A 39 -3.32 -5.30 2.47
CA HIS A 39 -4.36 -5.90 1.64
C HIS A 39 -4.44 -7.41 1.85
N CYS A 40 -3.31 -8.11 1.88
CA CYS A 40 -3.24 -9.54 2.19
C CYS A 40 -3.82 -9.85 3.58
N GLU A 41 -3.45 -9.07 4.60
CA GLU A 41 -3.97 -9.24 5.95
C GLU A 41 -5.48 -8.95 6.03
N GLN A 42 -5.95 -7.90 5.34
CA GLN A 42 -7.38 -7.59 5.28
C GLN A 42 -8.16 -8.72 4.61
N PHE A 43 -7.68 -9.24 3.48
CA PHE A 43 -8.30 -10.37 2.79
C PHE A 43 -8.38 -11.60 3.71
N ARG A 44 -7.27 -11.93 4.39
CA ARG A 44 -7.20 -13.03 5.36
C ARG A 44 -8.25 -12.89 6.48
N LEU A 45 -8.36 -11.71 7.08
CA LEU A 45 -9.36 -11.44 8.12
C LEU A 45 -10.79 -11.56 7.59
N ARG A 46 -11.06 -11.09 6.36
CA ARG A 46 -12.37 -11.25 5.72
C ARG A 46 -12.72 -12.72 5.49
N CYS A 47 -11.76 -13.56 5.07
CA CYS A 47 -11.98 -15.00 4.96
C CYS A 47 -12.35 -15.65 6.31
N TYR A 48 -11.68 -15.25 7.39
CA TYR A 48 -12.00 -15.76 8.73
C TYR A 48 -13.41 -15.35 9.17
N MET A 49 -13.81 -14.09 8.96
CA MET A 49 -15.17 -13.63 9.28
C MET A 49 -16.23 -14.37 8.46
N ALA A 50 -16.05 -14.48 7.15
CA ALA A 50 -16.96 -15.19 6.27
C ALA A 50 -17.16 -16.65 6.68
N SER A 51 -16.07 -17.33 7.09
CA SER A 51 -16.12 -18.70 7.59
C SER A 51 -16.94 -18.85 8.88
N LEU A 52 -16.91 -17.85 9.76
CA LEU A 52 -17.69 -17.86 11.02
C LEU A 52 -19.17 -17.54 10.79
N GLN A 53 -19.47 -16.77 9.75
CA GLN A 53 -20.83 -16.29 9.44
C GLN A 53 -21.51 -17.09 8.33
N ASN A 54 -20.83 -18.10 7.76
CA ASN A 54 -21.30 -18.87 6.61
C ASN A 54 -21.58 -17.97 5.38
N GLU A 55 -20.83 -16.87 5.24
CA GLU A 55 -20.91 -15.94 4.12
C GLU A 55 -19.94 -16.31 2.99
N GLU A 56 -20.10 -15.70 1.81
CA GLU A 56 -19.20 -15.89 0.69
C GLU A 56 -17.81 -15.28 0.98
N LEU A 57 -16.76 -15.96 0.52
CA LEU A 57 -15.38 -15.47 0.65
C LEU A 57 -15.16 -14.19 -0.18
N PRO A 58 -14.25 -13.29 0.25
CA PRO A 58 -13.88 -12.12 -0.53
C PRO A 58 -13.29 -12.52 -1.90
N ASN A 59 -13.50 -11.66 -2.92
CA ASN A 59 -12.98 -11.89 -4.26
C ASN A 59 -11.43 -11.90 -4.28
N PRO A 60 -10.79 -12.96 -4.80
CA PRO A 60 -9.33 -13.05 -4.88
C PRO A 60 -8.69 -12.21 -6.01
N LYS A 61 -9.48 -11.62 -6.93
CA LYS A 61 -9.02 -10.71 -7.98
C LYS A 61 -9.14 -9.25 -7.54
#